data_AF-A0A8X7VJL9-F1
#
_entry.id   AF-A0A8X7VJL9-F1
#
_cell.length_a   1.000
_cell.length_b   1.000
_cell.length_c   1.000
_cell.angle_alpha   90.00
_cell.angle_beta   90.00
_cell.angle_gamma   90.00
#
_symmetry.space_group_name_H-M   'P 1'
#
loop_
_entity.id
_entity.type
_entity.pdbx_description
1 polymer ?
#
loop_
_entity_poly.entity_id
_entity_poly.type
_entity_poly.pdbx_seq_one_letter_code
_entity_poly.pdbx_strand_id
1 'polypeptide(L)'
;MKEDGYNITVQEQVNSIAAITFNAFGTLQRDAPPVQLYPNYPHPPSVAPTTTVTDDPTAAFPEQPKQLSANLVKDSKQVENDVVGQELLKHLEAAEKELKQVQEIFGQAADNCLNMKKPE
;
A
#
# COMPACT_ATOMS: atom_id res chain seq x y z
N MET A 1 -10.76 8.34 22.76
CA MET A 1 -10.98 6.89 22.56
C MET A 1 -9.70 6.36 21.93
N LYS A 2 -9.01 5.48 22.67
CA LYS A 2 -7.76 4.73 22.41
C LYS A 2 -6.91 5.11 21.19
N GLU A 3 -5.83 5.84 21.49
CA GLU A 3 -4.57 5.73 20.78
C GLU A 3 -3.96 4.36 21.09
N ASP A 4 -3.98 3.46 20.12
CA ASP A 4 -3.07 2.30 20.06
C ASP A 4 -2.63 2.18 18.58
N GLY A 5 -2.13 3.29 18.05
CA GLY A 5 -1.68 3.40 16.66
C GLY A 5 -0.28 2.86 16.50
N TYR A 6 -0.14 1.54 16.34
CA TYR A 6 1.12 0.95 15.89
C TYR A 6 1.40 1.50 14.48
N ASN A 7 2.34 2.45 14.37
CA ASN A 7 2.82 2.95 13.08
C ASN A 7 3.61 1.82 12.40
N ILE A 8 2.93 1.09 11.54
CA ILE A 8 3.52 0.04 10.70
C ILE A 8 4.53 0.70 9.76
N THR A 9 5.75 0.18 9.70
CA THR A 9 6.80 0.70 8.82
C THR A 9 6.48 0.40 7.35
N VAL A 10 7.00 1.19 6.40
CA VAL A 10 6.87 0.90 4.96
C VAL A 10 7.31 -0.53 4.62
N GLN A 11 8.34 -1.04 5.29
CA GLN A 11 8.79 -2.42 5.12
C GLN A 11 7.73 -3.44 5.53
N GLU A 12 7.08 -3.24 6.67
CA GLU A 12 6.01 -4.11 7.14
C GLU A 12 4.78 -4.03 6.24
N GLN A 13 4.46 -2.85 5.70
CA GLN A 13 3.38 -2.71 4.72
C GLN A 13 3.68 -3.45 3.42
N VAL A 14 4.91 -3.35 2.90
CA VAL A 14 5.35 -4.11 1.72
C VAL A 14 5.32 -5.61 1.99
N ASN A 15 5.70 -6.05 3.20
CA ASN A 15 5.59 -7.45 3.60
C ASN A 15 4.12 -7.93 3.62
N SER A 16 3.18 -7.09 4.07
CA SER A 16 1.74 -7.38 4.03
C SER A 16 1.24 -7.54 2.59
N ILE A 17 1.61 -6.62 1.70
CA ILE A 17 1.27 -6.69 0.26
C ILE A 17 1.78 -7.98 -0.36
N ALA A 18 3.03 -8.37 -0.07
CA ALA A 18 3.59 -9.63 -0.53
C ALA A 18 2.77 -10.82 -0.02
N ALA A 19 2.46 -10.86 1.28
CA ALA A 19 1.66 -11.92 1.88
C ALA A 19 0.27 -12.04 1.25
N ILE A 20 -0.45 -10.93 1.06
CA ILE A 20 -1.77 -10.92 0.42
C ILE A 20 -1.68 -11.45 -1.01
N THR A 21 -0.65 -11.02 -1.76
CA THR A 21 -0.41 -11.45 -3.14
C THR A 21 -0.18 -12.96 -3.22
N PHE A 22 0.70 -13.51 -2.38
CA PHE A 22 0.96 -14.95 -2.34
C PHE A 22 -0.29 -15.75 -1.97
N ASN A 23 -1.08 -15.27 -1.00
CA ASN A 23 -2.32 -15.92 -0.63
C ASN A 23 -3.35 -15.87 -1.77
N ALA A 24 -3.47 -14.75 -2.49
CA ALA A 24 -4.39 -14.62 -3.62
C ALA A 24 -4.06 -15.63 -4.74
N PHE A 25 -2.79 -15.78 -5.09
CA PHE A 25 -2.37 -16.77 -6.09
C PHE A 25 -2.49 -18.21 -5.57
N GLY A 26 -2.18 -18.43 -4.29
CA GLY A 26 -2.29 -19.75 -3.66
C GLY A 26 -3.72 -20.28 -3.66
N THR A 27 -4.70 -19.45 -3.30
CA THR A 27 -6.13 -19.85 -3.30
C THR A 27 -6.64 -20.07 -4.72
N LEU A 28 -6.24 -19.23 -5.69
CA LEU A 28 -6.60 -19.43 -7.10
C LEU A 28 -6.11 -20.76 -7.65
N GLN A 29 -4.92 -21.23 -7.26
CA GLN A 29 -4.39 -22.51 -7.74
C GLN A 29 -4.97 -23.70 -6.97
N ARG A 30 -5.03 -23.60 -5.65
CA ARG A 30 -5.45 -24.69 -4.77
C ARG A 30 -6.92 -25.03 -4.94
N ASP A 31 -7.76 -24.01 -5.07
CA ASP A 31 -9.22 -24.16 -5.01
C ASP A 31 -9.86 -24.20 -6.41
N ALA A 32 -9.05 -24.20 -7.48
CA ALA A 32 -9.54 -24.17 -8.85
C ALA A 32 -10.41 -25.40 -9.15
N PRO A 33 -11.69 -25.22 -9.55
CA PRO A 33 -12.50 -26.35 -9.98
C PRO A 33 -11.94 -26.94 -11.28
N PRO A 34 -12.05 -28.26 -11.50
CA PRO A 34 -11.66 -28.88 -12.76
C PRO A 34 -12.42 -28.25 -13.94
N VAL A 35 -11.70 -27.81 -14.96
CA VAL A 35 -12.32 -27.32 -16.19
C VAL A 35 -12.51 -28.48 -17.17
N GLN A 36 -13.76 -28.75 -17.58
CA GLN A 36 -14.02 -29.74 -18.62
C GLN A 36 -13.74 -29.09 -19.98
N LEU A 37 -12.62 -29.47 -20.60
CA LEU A 37 -12.25 -28.97 -21.94
C LEU A 37 -13.10 -29.59 -23.06
N TYR A 38 -13.68 -30.77 -22.81
CA TYR A 38 -14.56 -31.47 -23.74
C TYR A 38 -15.77 -32.07 -23.01
N PRO A 39 -16.96 -32.10 -23.65
CA PRO A 39 -18.18 -32.64 -23.03
C PRO A 39 -18.11 -34.11 -22.60
N ASN A 40 -17.15 -34.88 -23.12
CA ASN A 40 -17.09 -36.34 -22.90
C ASN A 40 -15.68 -36.82 -22.50
N TYR A 41 -14.90 -35.97 -21.83
CA TYR A 41 -13.59 -36.37 -21.31
C TYR A 41 -13.77 -37.25 -20.06
N PRO A 42 -13.18 -38.45 -20.00
CA PRO A 42 -13.32 -39.34 -18.86
C PRO A 42 -12.73 -38.69 -17.59
N HIS A 43 -13.52 -38.66 -16.52
CA HIS A 43 -13.08 -38.11 -15.23
C HIS A 43 -12.04 -39.06 -14.61
N PRO A 44 -10.88 -38.57 -14.12
CA PRO A 44 -10.02 -39.40 -13.28
C PRO A 44 -10.78 -39.97 -12.08
N PRO A 45 -10.48 -41.21 -11.65
CA PRO A 45 -11.11 -41.80 -10.48
C PRO A 45 -10.85 -40.93 -9.24
N SER A 46 -11.92 -40.56 -8.53
CA SER A 46 -11.85 -39.69 -7.35
C SER A 46 -11.06 -40.36 -6.23
N VAL A 47 -10.00 -39.71 -5.74
CA VAL A 47 -9.16 -40.14 -4.61
C VAL A 47 -9.33 -39.28 -3.36
N ALA A 48 -10.26 -38.31 -3.35
CA ALA A 48 -10.51 -37.43 -2.20
C ALA A 48 -11.81 -37.81 -1.46
N PRO A 49 -11.89 -37.62 -0.13
CA PRO A 49 -13.13 -37.85 0.60
C PRO A 49 -14.18 -36.80 0.19
N THR A 50 -15.32 -37.29 -0.26
CA THR A 50 -16.50 -36.50 -0.60
C THR A 50 -17.07 -35.82 0.64
N THR A 51 -16.72 -34.56 0.88
CA THR A 51 -17.56 -33.67 1.69
C THR A 51 -18.65 -33.09 0.79
N THR A 52 -19.85 -33.66 0.95
CA THR A 52 -21.18 -33.06 0.74
C THR A 52 -21.38 -32.09 -0.43
N VAL A 53 -22.23 -32.55 -1.34
CA VAL A 53 -23.11 -31.76 -2.21
C VAL A 53 -23.55 -30.45 -1.54
N THR A 54 -23.02 -29.34 -2.03
CA THR A 54 -23.75 -28.08 -2.09
C THR A 54 -23.94 -27.82 -3.58
N ASP A 55 -25.19 -27.70 -4.02
CA ASP A 55 -25.50 -27.26 -5.37
C ASP A 55 -24.74 -25.96 -5.67
N ASP A 56 -23.84 -26.00 -6.65
CA ASP A 56 -22.92 -24.95 -7.08
C ASP A 56 -21.67 -24.65 -6.20
N PRO A 57 -20.61 -25.48 -6.25
CA PRO A 57 -19.30 -25.18 -5.67
C PRO A 57 -18.57 -24.01 -6.37
N THR A 58 -19.08 -23.53 -7.51
CA THR A 58 -18.49 -22.44 -8.30
C THR A 58 -18.77 -21.06 -7.70
N ALA A 59 -19.80 -20.93 -6.86
CA ALA A 59 -20.23 -19.65 -6.31
C ALA A 59 -19.23 -19.08 -5.27
N ALA A 60 -18.56 -19.94 -4.49
CA ALA A 60 -17.68 -19.52 -3.40
C ALA A 60 -16.18 -19.41 -3.80
N PHE A 61 -15.73 -20.15 -4.82
CA PHE A 61 -14.33 -20.08 -5.31
C PHE A 61 -13.86 -18.66 -5.65
N PRO A 62 -14.62 -17.82 -6.37
CA PRO A 62 -14.13 -16.49 -6.73
C PRO A 62 -14.14 -15.50 -5.55
N GLU A 63 -14.83 -15.79 -4.44
CA GLU A 63 -15.11 -14.79 -3.42
C GLU A 63 -13.89 -14.46 -2.55
N GLN A 64 -13.14 -15.47 -2.11
CA GLN A 64 -11.87 -15.28 -1.39
C GLN A 64 -10.81 -14.53 -2.21
N PRO A 65 -10.43 -14.96 -3.43
CA PRO A 65 -9.43 -14.24 -4.22
C PRO A 65 -9.89 -12.83 -4.59
N LYS A 66 -11.20 -12.61 -4.78
CA LYS A 66 -11.75 -11.26 -4.98
C LYS A 66 -11.54 -10.38 -3.75
N GLN A 67 -11.80 -10.87 -2.54
CA GLN A 67 -11.55 -10.12 -1.32
C GLN A 67 -10.06 -9.83 -1.12
N LEU A 68 -9.19 -10.81 -1.37
CA LEU A 68 -7.74 -10.62 -1.29
C LEU A 68 -7.25 -9.58 -2.30
N SER A 69 -7.78 -9.59 -3.52
CA SER A 69 -7.46 -8.58 -4.53
C SER A 69 -7.92 -7.17 -4.12
N ALA A 70 -9.08 -7.05 -3.47
CA ALA A 70 -9.56 -5.79 -2.94
C ALA A 70 -8.65 -5.28 -1.81
N ASN A 71 -8.22 -6.17 -0.92
CA ASN A 71 -7.28 -5.84 0.15
C ASN A 71 -5.93 -5.41 -0.41
N LEU A 72 -5.42 -6.10 -1.44
CA LEU A 72 -4.18 -5.72 -2.11
C LEU A 72 -4.23 -4.29 -2.65
N VAL A 73 -5.31 -3.92 -3.35
CA VAL A 73 -5.48 -2.56 -3.88
C VAL A 73 -5.57 -1.53 -2.76
N LYS A 74 -6.31 -1.84 -1.69
CA LYS A 74 -6.44 -0.95 -0.53
C LYS A 74 -5.08 -0.71 0.13
N ASP A 75 -4.34 -1.77 0.42
CA ASP A 75 -3.07 -1.70 1.13
C ASP A 75 -2.00 -1.01 0.27
N SER A 76 -1.97 -1.28 -1.04
CA SER A 76 -1.07 -0.59 -1.97
C SER A 76 -1.29 0.92 -1.98
N LYS A 77 -2.56 1.36 -2.01
CA LYS A 77 -2.91 2.79 -1.93
C LYS A 77 -2.49 3.41 -0.60
N GLN A 78 -2.61 2.67 0.51
CA GLN A 78 -2.18 3.17 1.81
C GLN A 78 -0.67 3.39 1.84
N VAL A 79 0.11 2.44 1.31
CA VAL A 79 1.58 2.57 1.19
C VAL A 79 1.95 3.78 0.36
N GLU A 80 1.35 3.94 -0.82
CA GLU A 80 1.60 5.08 -1.70
C GLU A 80 1.33 6.40 -0.98
N ASN A 81 0.19 6.52 -0.27
CA ASN A 81 -0.15 7.70 0.51
C ASN A 81 0.86 7.99 1.63
N ASP A 82 1.31 6.96 2.35
CA ASP A 82 2.24 7.13 3.47
C ASP A 82 3.64 7.53 2.99
N VAL A 83 4.07 6.99 1.85
CA VAL A 83 5.34 7.37 1.20
C VAL A 83 5.26 8.82 0.69
N VAL A 84 4.18 9.18 -0.02
CA VAL A 84 3.97 10.54 -0.52
C VAL A 84 3.85 11.53 0.65
N GLY A 85 3.16 11.17 1.73
CA GLY A 85 3.03 11.99 2.92
C GLY A 85 4.38 12.28 3.59
N GLN A 86 5.25 11.26 3.71
CA GLN A 86 6.61 11.43 4.23
C GLN A 86 7.47 12.33 3.33
N GLU A 87 7.40 12.15 2.02
CA GLU A 87 8.13 12.99 1.07
C GLU A 87 7.67 14.45 1.13
N LEU A 88 6.35 14.69 1.24
CA LEU A 88 5.79 16.02 1.39
C LEU A 88 6.28 16.70 2.68
N LEU A 89 6.30 15.99 3.81
CA LEU A 89 6.81 16.52 5.08
C LEU A 89 8.29 16.94 4.94
N LYS A 90 9.11 16.13 4.27
CA LYS A 90 10.52 16.45 4.03
C LYS A 90 10.68 17.71 3.19
N HIS A 91 9.86 17.90 2.15
CA HIS A 91 9.87 19.11 1.34
C HIS A 91 9.41 20.35 2.12
N LEU A 92 8.40 20.23 2.98
CA LEU A 92 7.95 21.32 3.84
C LEU A 92 9.04 21.74 4.82
N GLU A 93 9.71 20.80 5.48
CA GLU A 93 10.82 21.09 6.40
C GLU A 93 11.98 21.79 5.68
N ALA A 94 12.35 21.33 4.48
CA ALA A 94 13.38 21.96 3.66
C ALA A 94 12.99 23.40 3.28
N ALA A 95 11.76 23.62 2.83
CA ALA A 95 11.25 24.94 2.47
C ALA A 95 11.20 25.91 3.66
N GLU A 96 10.80 25.43 4.85
CA GLU A 96 10.82 26.24 6.08
C GLU A 96 12.24 26.67 6.46
N LYS A 97 13.22 25.77 6.31
CA LYS A 97 14.63 26.07 6.56
C LYS A 97 15.17 27.12 5.58
N GLU A 98 14.86 26.97 4.30
CA GLU A 98 15.24 27.95 3.27
C GLU A 98 14.61 29.31 3.51
N LEU A 99 13.32 29.35 3.87
CA LEU A 99 12.63 30.60 4.22
C LEU A 99 13.29 31.30 5.40
N LYS A 100 13.64 30.55 6.45
CA LYS A 100 14.35 31.11 7.62
C LYS A 100 15.71 31.69 7.25
N GLN A 101 16.45 31.01 6.37
CA GLN A 101 17.74 31.49 5.88
C GLN A 101 17.58 32.79 5.07
N VAL A 102 16.57 32.88 4.20
CA VAL A 102 16.28 34.10 3.44
C VAL A 102 15.90 35.26 4.37
N GLN A 103 15.08 35.01 5.40
CA GLN A 103 14.72 36.02 6.39
C GLN A 103 15.94 36.54 7.15
N GLU A 104 16.87 35.67 7.53
CA GLU A 104 18.11 36.05 8.20
C GLU A 104 19.01 36.92 7.32
N ILE A 105 19.22 36.51 6.06
CA ILE A 105 20.01 37.28 5.09
C ILE A 105 19.37 38.64 4.83
N PHE A 106 18.04 38.69 4.71
CA PHE A 106 17.32 39.94 4.55
C PHE A 106 17.51 40.88 5.75
N GLY A 107 17.43 40.36 6.98
CA GLY A 107 17.69 41.13 8.19
C GLY A 107 19.11 41.69 8.21
N GLN A 108 20.10 40.85 7.94
CA GLN A 108 21.51 41.27 7.86
C GLN A 108 21.72 42.35 6.79
N ALA A 109 21.12 42.21 5.61
CA ALA A 109 21.21 43.20 4.54
C ALA A 109 20.56 44.54 4.93
N ALA A 110 19.40 44.51 5.58
CA ALA A 110 18.71 45.71 6.06
C ALA A 110 19.54 46.44 7.13
N ASP A 111 20.08 45.71 8.12
CA ASP A 111 20.93 46.27 9.16
C ASP A 111 22.22 46.88 8.57
N ASN A 112 22.86 46.18 7.63
CA ASN A 112 24.05 46.67 6.94
C ASN A 112 23.79 47.98 6.18
N CYS A 113 22.65 48.08 5.47
CA CYS A 113 22.26 49.31 4.76
C CYS A 113 22.02 50.49 5.73
N LEU A 114 21.42 50.24 6.90
CA LEU A 114 21.17 51.28 7.91
C LEU A 114 22.46 51.74 8.62
N ASN A 115 23.44 50.85 8.76
CA ASN A 115 24.72 51.15 9.41
C ASN A 115 25.75 51.86 8.51
N MET A 116 25.46 52.06 7.22
CA MET A 116 26.29 52.90 6.36
C MET A 116 26.18 54.37 6.81
N LYS A 117 27.14 54.84 7.63
CA LYS A 117 27.26 56.27 8.01
C LYS A 117 27.26 57.14 6.76
N LYS A 118 26.55 58.27 6.82
CA LYS A 118 26.54 59.30 5.75
C LYS A 118 27.98 59.70 5.41
N PRO A 119 28.36 59.81 4.12
CA PRO A 119 29.63 60.41 3.76
C PRO A 119 29.65 61.86 4.24
N GLU A 120 30.76 62.26 4.88
CA GLU A 120 31.04 63.64 5.31
C GLU A 120 31.07 64.62 4.13
#